data_AF-A0A0P6RW42-F1
#
_entry.id   AF-A0A0P6RW42-F1
#
_cell.length_a   1.000
_cell.length_b   1.000
_cell.length_c   1.000
_cell.angle_alpha   90.00
_cell.angle_beta   90.00
_cell.angle_gamma   90.00
#
_symmetry.space_group_name_H-M   'P 1'
#
loop_
_entity.id
_entity.type
_entity.pdbx_description
1 polymer ?
#
loop_
_entity_poly.entity_id
_entity_poly.type
_entity_poly.pdbx_seq_one_letter_code
_entity_poly.pdbx_strand_id
1 'polypeptide(L)'
;MTSFRPTLQVICGRIAAGKSTLAAKLSEPDDIICISEDAWLSTLYGPQMQTVQDYVKFSAKLRGIMTPHISQLLQAGLSVVLDYPANTIDNRRWMRDCATQAKAEVLLHLLDVDEATCWQRLQDRNARGEHPFKPSRAQFTQICQHYTPPQAEEGFAIHIHKPE
;
A
#
# COMPACT_ATOMS: atom_id res chain seq x y z
N MET A 1 -23.01 -15.99 -17.64
CA MET A 1 -22.45 -15.41 -16.40
C MET A 1 -21.09 -14.83 -16.76
N THR A 2 -20.93 -13.52 -16.76
CA THR A 2 -19.62 -12.89 -16.92
C THR A 2 -18.79 -13.29 -15.71
N SER A 3 -17.76 -14.10 -15.92
CA SER A 3 -16.80 -14.48 -14.88
C SER A 3 -16.07 -13.21 -14.45
N PHE A 4 -16.52 -12.58 -13.36
CA PHE A 4 -15.78 -11.48 -12.74
C PHE A 4 -14.44 -12.04 -12.26
N ARG A 5 -13.34 -11.51 -12.80
CA ARG A 5 -12.01 -11.87 -12.32
C ARG A 5 -11.67 -10.95 -11.15
N PRO A 6 -11.38 -11.50 -9.97
CA PRO A 6 -10.97 -10.70 -8.83
C PRO A 6 -9.69 -9.95 -9.16
N THR A 7 -9.62 -8.71 -8.71
CA THR A 7 -8.47 -7.84 -8.95
C THR A 7 -7.78 -7.52 -7.62
N LEU A 8 -6.46 -7.64 -7.60
CA LEU A 8 -5.62 -7.08 -6.57
C LEU A 8 -5.26 -5.64 -6.94
N GLN A 9 -5.79 -4.68 -6.18
CA GLN A 9 -5.51 -3.26 -6.33
C GLN A 9 -4.28 -2.91 -5.48
N VAL A 10 -3.22 -2.45 -6.15
CA VAL A 10 -1.94 -2.07 -5.55
C VAL A 10 -1.76 -0.56 -5.64
N ILE A 11 -1.37 0.11 -4.56
CA ILE A 11 -1.22 1.58 -4.57
C ILE A 11 0.24 1.98 -4.39
N CYS A 12 0.81 2.59 -5.42
CA CYS A 12 2.18 3.11 -5.44
C CYS A 12 2.17 4.63 -5.32
N GLY A 13 3.03 5.16 -4.46
CA GLY A 13 3.21 6.60 -4.30
C GLY A 13 4.07 6.92 -3.10
N ARG A 14 4.63 8.13 -3.08
CA ARG A 14 5.44 8.65 -1.97
C ARG A 14 4.64 8.66 -0.66
N ILE A 15 5.33 8.77 0.47
CA ILE A 15 4.67 9.01 1.76
C ILE A 15 3.81 10.29 1.67
N ALA A 16 2.61 10.26 2.26
CA ALA A 16 1.63 11.35 2.18
C ALA A 16 1.09 11.71 0.76
N ALA A 17 1.29 10.83 -0.24
CA ALA A 17 0.69 11.01 -1.57
C ALA A 17 -0.85 10.84 -1.58
N GLY A 18 -1.45 10.27 -0.53
CA GLY A 18 -2.90 10.00 -0.44
C GLY A 18 -3.31 8.53 -0.62
N LYS A 19 -2.38 7.59 -0.39
CA LYS A 19 -2.59 6.15 -0.61
C LYS A 19 -3.80 5.59 0.16
N SER A 20 -3.85 5.80 1.47
CA SER A 20 -4.96 5.30 2.30
C SER A 20 -6.31 5.94 1.92
N THR A 21 -6.32 7.21 1.48
CA THR A 21 -7.52 7.86 0.96
C THR A 21 -8.01 7.19 -0.32
N LEU A 22 -7.10 6.88 -1.25
CA LEU A 22 -7.46 6.13 -2.46
C LEU A 22 -7.89 4.71 -2.11
N ALA A 23 -7.23 4.05 -1.15
CA ALA A 23 -7.58 2.70 -0.73
C ALA A 23 -9.02 2.62 -0.19
N ALA A 24 -9.41 3.59 0.63
CA ALA A 24 -10.78 3.72 1.12
C ALA A 24 -11.79 3.86 -0.02
N LYS A 25 -11.51 4.75 -1.00
CA LYS A 25 -12.37 4.93 -2.18
C LYS A 25 -12.49 3.66 -3.03
N LEU A 26 -11.38 2.98 -3.28
CA LEU A 26 -11.36 1.75 -4.08
C LEU A 26 -12.10 0.58 -3.41
N SER A 27 -12.34 0.66 -2.10
CA SER A 27 -13.04 -0.37 -1.33
C SER A 27 -14.46 0.03 -0.90
N GLU A 28 -15.02 1.07 -1.50
CA GLU A 28 -16.44 1.41 -1.34
C GLU A 28 -17.38 0.30 -1.84
N PRO A 29 -17.08 -0.45 -2.94
CA PRO A 29 -17.91 -1.58 -3.33
C PRO A 29 -17.81 -2.77 -2.35
N ASP A 30 -18.95 -3.41 -2.06
CA ASP A 30 -19.07 -4.49 -1.07
C ASP A 30 -18.24 -5.75 -1.38
N ASP A 31 -17.83 -5.94 -2.64
CA ASP A 31 -17.02 -7.07 -3.12
C ASP A 31 -15.51 -6.81 -3.09
N ILE A 32 -15.09 -5.68 -2.52
CA ILE A 32 -13.69 -5.27 -2.43
C ILE A 32 -13.26 -5.11 -0.96
N ILE A 33 -12.33 -5.95 -0.53
CA ILE A 33 -11.79 -5.92 0.84
C ILE A 33 -10.54 -5.05 0.89
N CYS A 34 -10.54 -4.01 1.74
CA CYS A 34 -9.34 -3.24 2.05
C CYS A 34 -8.55 -3.87 3.19
N ILE A 35 -7.24 -4.07 2.98
CA ILE A 35 -6.31 -4.54 4.02
C ILE A 35 -5.25 -3.46 4.23
N SER A 36 -5.28 -2.81 5.39
CA SER A 36 -4.35 -1.74 5.76
C SER A 36 -3.19 -2.26 6.61
N GLU A 37 -1.95 -2.10 6.12
CA GLU A 37 -0.75 -2.48 6.86
C GLU A 37 -0.66 -1.74 8.18
N ASP A 38 -0.90 -0.42 8.16
CA ASP A 38 -0.77 0.44 9.33
C ASP A 38 -1.78 0.05 10.43
N ALA A 39 -3.01 -0.34 10.06
CA ALA A 39 -4.01 -0.82 11.02
C ALA A 39 -3.58 -2.11 11.72
N TRP A 40 -3.04 -3.08 10.96
CA TRP A 40 -2.55 -4.34 11.52
C TRP A 40 -1.28 -4.13 12.36
N LEU A 41 -0.30 -3.39 11.86
CA LEU A 41 0.96 -3.17 12.55
C LEU A 41 0.78 -2.37 13.84
N SER A 42 -0.02 -1.30 13.82
CA SER A 42 -0.29 -0.49 15.02
C SER A 42 -0.98 -1.32 16.12
N THR A 43 -1.92 -2.18 15.75
CA THR A 43 -2.64 -3.05 16.70
C THR A 43 -1.74 -4.16 17.26
N LEU A 44 -0.96 -4.83 16.41
CA LEU A 44 -0.15 -5.99 16.80
C LEU A 44 1.18 -5.61 17.47
N TYR A 45 1.80 -4.52 17.02
CA TYR A 45 3.19 -4.18 17.33
C TYR A 45 3.40 -2.71 17.71
N GLY A 46 2.35 -1.90 17.85
CA GLY A 46 2.44 -0.45 18.08
C GLY A 46 3.49 -0.04 19.13
N PRO A 47 3.41 -0.55 20.38
CA PRO A 47 4.40 -0.23 21.41
C PRO A 47 5.83 -0.73 21.13
N GLN A 48 5.99 -1.71 20.24
CA GLN A 48 7.27 -2.33 19.89
C GLN A 48 7.94 -1.67 18.68
N MET A 49 7.20 -0.89 17.88
CA MET A 49 7.72 -0.20 16.70
C MET A 49 8.30 1.16 17.06
N GLN A 50 9.54 1.18 17.53
CA GLN A 50 10.23 2.41 17.93
C GLN A 50 11.15 2.96 16.83
N THR A 51 11.57 2.12 15.89
CA THR A 51 12.52 2.46 14.82
C THR A 51 12.03 2.03 13.44
N VAL A 52 12.69 2.52 12.38
CA VAL A 52 12.43 2.08 10.99
C VAL A 52 12.76 0.59 10.84
N GLN A 53 13.79 0.10 11.52
CA GLN A 53 14.18 -1.31 11.51
C GLN A 53 13.09 -2.20 12.14
N ASP A 54 12.44 -1.73 13.21
CA ASP A 54 11.30 -2.44 13.80
C ASP A 54 10.15 -2.53 12.80
N TYR A 55 9.82 -1.43 12.12
CA TYR A 55 8.81 -1.42 11.06
C TYR A 55 9.14 -2.46 9.96
N VAL A 56 10.37 -2.47 9.45
CA VAL A 56 10.79 -3.43 8.40
C VAL A 56 10.64 -4.87 8.88
N LYS A 57 11.05 -5.16 10.13
CA LYS A 57 10.96 -6.48 10.75
C LYS A 57 9.50 -6.93 10.89
N PHE A 58 8.63 -6.09 11.44
CA PHE A 58 7.24 -6.44 11.70
C PHE A 58 6.39 -6.46 10.42
N SER A 59 6.65 -5.56 9.46
CA SER A 59 6.06 -5.59 8.12
C SER A 59 6.39 -6.90 7.40
N ALA A 60 7.65 -7.36 7.44
CA ALA A 60 8.03 -8.65 6.85
C ALA A 60 7.28 -9.83 7.49
N LYS A 61 7.14 -9.83 8.83
CA LYS A 61 6.38 -10.86 9.54
C LYS A 61 4.89 -10.84 9.17
N LEU A 62 4.30 -9.64 9.08
CA LEU A 62 2.89 -9.47 8.70
C LEU A 62 2.64 -9.95 7.26
N ARG A 63 3.52 -9.59 6.31
CA ARG A 63 3.44 -10.06 4.92
C ARG A 63 3.46 -11.58 4.82
N GLY A 64 4.30 -12.26 5.61
CA GLY A 64 4.35 -13.72 5.65
C GLY A 64 3.00 -14.37 6.00
N ILE A 65 2.27 -13.79 6.95
CA ILE A 65 0.92 -14.25 7.34
C ILE A 65 -0.12 -13.84 6.30
N MET A 66 -0.03 -12.62 5.76
CA MET A 66 -1.03 -12.08 4.85
C MET A 66 -1.01 -12.69 3.45
N THR A 67 0.14 -13.16 2.95
CA THR A 67 0.23 -13.79 1.62
C THR A 67 -0.84 -14.87 1.40
N PRO A 68 -0.94 -15.94 2.21
CA PRO A 68 -1.95 -16.97 1.99
C PRO A 68 -3.39 -16.46 2.16
N HIS A 69 -3.63 -15.49 3.04
CA HIS A 69 -4.98 -14.93 3.25
C HIS A 69 -5.44 -14.09 2.05
N ILE A 70 -4.56 -13.25 1.51
CA ILE A 70 -4.84 -12.46 0.30
C ILE A 70 -5.13 -13.42 -0.87
N SER A 71 -4.29 -14.45 -1.06
CA SER A 71 -4.52 -15.47 -2.09
C SER A 71 -5.89 -16.15 -1.94
N GLN A 72 -6.30 -16.50 -0.72
CA GLN A 72 -7.59 -17.15 -0.45
C GLN A 72 -8.77 -16.24 -0.75
N LEU A 73 -8.70 -14.96 -0.38
CA LEU A 73 -9.75 -13.97 -0.69
C LEU A 73 -9.94 -13.83 -2.19
N LEU A 74 -8.82 -13.68 -2.92
CA LEU A 74 -8.83 -13.61 -4.37
C LEU A 74 -9.38 -14.91 -4.99
N GLN A 75 -8.99 -16.09 -4.49
CA GLN A 75 -9.54 -17.37 -4.97
C GLN A 75 -11.04 -17.52 -4.71
N ALA A 76 -11.57 -16.88 -3.65
CA ALA A 76 -12.98 -16.84 -3.34
C ALA A 76 -13.77 -15.86 -4.24
N GLY A 77 -13.11 -15.16 -5.16
CA GLY A 77 -13.73 -14.21 -6.09
C GLY A 77 -13.85 -12.78 -5.55
N LEU A 78 -13.30 -12.50 -4.37
CA LEU A 78 -13.26 -11.14 -3.81
C LEU A 78 -12.08 -10.37 -4.37
N SER A 79 -12.30 -9.10 -4.71
CA SER A 79 -11.18 -8.20 -5.01
C SER A 79 -10.58 -7.66 -3.71
N VAL A 80 -9.31 -7.29 -3.75
CA VAL A 80 -8.58 -6.84 -2.56
C VAL A 80 -7.83 -5.55 -2.89
N VAL A 81 -7.93 -4.58 -2.00
CA VAL A 81 -7.09 -3.37 -2.02
C VAL A 81 -6.03 -3.52 -0.92
N LEU A 82 -4.77 -3.43 -1.31
CA LEU A 82 -3.65 -3.39 -0.36
C LEU A 82 -3.27 -1.95 -0.06
N ASP A 83 -3.71 -1.44 1.10
CA ASP A 83 -3.16 -0.21 1.68
C ASP A 83 -1.83 -0.54 2.39
N TYR A 84 -0.89 -0.98 1.56
CA TYR A 84 0.51 -1.29 1.87
C TYR A 84 1.38 -0.38 1.01
N PRO A 85 2.62 -0.07 1.43
CA PRO A 85 3.50 0.75 0.64
C PRO A 85 4.09 -0.04 -0.53
N ALA A 86 3.57 0.18 -1.74
CA ALA A 86 4.14 -0.34 -2.98
C ALA A 86 5.32 0.52 -3.50
N ASN A 87 6.07 1.14 -2.58
CA ASN A 87 7.13 2.11 -2.88
C ASN A 87 8.47 1.47 -3.29
N THR A 88 8.69 0.19 -2.99
CA THR A 88 9.88 -0.56 -3.40
C THR A 88 9.53 -1.65 -4.41
N ILE A 89 10.51 -2.06 -5.21
CA ILE A 89 10.38 -3.17 -6.16
C ILE A 89 10.03 -4.48 -5.42
N ASP A 90 10.67 -4.74 -4.27
CA ASP A 90 10.43 -5.97 -3.50
C ASP A 90 9.00 -6.03 -2.93
N ASN A 91 8.45 -4.91 -2.48
CA ASN A 91 7.07 -4.85 -2.01
C ASN A 91 6.09 -5.13 -3.17
N ARG A 92 6.35 -4.55 -4.34
CA ARG A 92 5.56 -4.79 -5.54
C ARG A 92 5.64 -6.23 -6.04
N ARG A 93 6.83 -6.84 -6.00
CA ARG A 93 7.01 -8.26 -6.31
C ARG A 93 6.16 -9.13 -5.37
N TRP A 94 6.26 -8.90 -4.06
CA TRP A 94 5.45 -9.62 -3.07
C TRP A 94 3.94 -9.48 -3.32
N MET A 95 3.46 -8.27 -3.64
CA MET A 95 2.05 -8.04 -3.96
C MET A 95 1.60 -8.86 -5.18
N ARG A 96 2.43 -8.91 -6.24
CA ARG A 96 2.14 -9.76 -7.40
C ARG A 96 2.13 -11.25 -7.05
N ASP A 97 3.03 -11.70 -6.18
CA ASP A 97 3.09 -13.09 -5.76
C ASP A 97 1.78 -13.51 -5.06
N CYS A 98 1.15 -12.60 -4.30
CA CYS A 98 -0.17 -12.84 -3.69
C CYS A 98 -1.27 -13.10 -4.74
N ALA A 99 -1.23 -12.42 -5.88
CA ALA A 99 -2.22 -12.61 -6.96
C ALA A 99 -1.95 -13.84 -7.84
N THR A 100 -0.69 -14.29 -7.90
CA THR A 100 -0.26 -15.36 -8.82
C THR A 100 -0.96 -16.68 -8.52
N GLN A 101 -1.09 -17.05 -7.24
CA GLN A 101 -1.79 -18.29 -6.83
C GLN A 101 -3.29 -18.26 -7.13
N ALA A 102 -3.90 -17.08 -7.13
CA ALA A 102 -5.31 -16.89 -7.45
C ALA A 102 -5.57 -16.70 -8.95
N LYS A 103 -4.51 -16.56 -9.76
CA LYS A 103 -4.60 -16.10 -11.16
C LYS A 103 -5.44 -14.80 -11.28
N ALA A 104 -5.36 -13.97 -10.24
CA ALA A 104 -6.07 -12.71 -10.16
C ALA A 104 -5.37 -11.66 -11.01
N GLU A 105 -6.13 -10.69 -11.50
CA GLU A 105 -5.57 -9.54 -12.18
C GLU A 105 -4.92 -8.60 -11.15
N VAL A 106 -3.90 -7.85 -11.56
CA VAL A 106 -3.23 -6.88 -10.69
C VAL A 106 -3.21 -5.53 -11.37
N LEU A 107 -3.86 -4.56 -10.74
CA LEU A 107 -3.87 -3.17 -11.20
C LEU A 107 -3.09 -2.31 -10.20
N LEU A 108 -2.06 -1.64 -10.70
CA LEU A 108 -1.26 -0.71 -9.92
C LEU A 108 -1.77 0.72 -10.14
N HIS A 109 -2.23 1.34 -9.07
CA HIS A 109 -2.58 2.74 -9.01
C HIS A 109 -1.35 3.56 -8.62
N LEU A 110 -0.83 4.35 -9.56
CA LEU A 110 0.30 5.25 -9.32
C LEU A 110 -0.21 6.63 -8.95
N LEU A 111 0.05 7.09 -7.72
CA LEU A 111 -0.17 8.46 -7.30
C LEU A 111 1.02 9.32 -7.71
N ASP A 112 0.89 10.07 -8.80
CA ASP A 112 1.92 10.95 -9.33
C ASP A 112 1.86 12.33 -8.66
N VAL A 113 2.26 12.37 -7.39
CA VAL A 113 2.28 13.58 -6.57
C VAL A 113 3.74 13.97 -6.31
N ASP A 114 4.06 15.25 -6.53
CA ASP A 114 5.40 15.77 -6.30
C ASP A 114 5.79 15.75 -4.81
N GLU A 115 7.09 15.78 -4.53
CA GLU A 115 7.61 15.67 -3.17
C GLU A 115 7.22 16.86 -2.29
N ALA A 116 7.15 18.08 -2.86
CA ALA A 116 6.82 19.27 -2.09
C ALA A 116 5.37 19.23 -1.60
N THR A 117 4.44 18.82 -2.46
CA THR A 117 3.04 18.56 -2.09
C THR A 117 2.92 17.46 -1.05
N CYS A 118 3.65 16.35 -1.22
CA CYS A 118 3.67 15.26 -0.23
C CYS A 118 4.17 15.75 1.15
N TRP A 119 5.21 16.59 1.16
CA TRP A 119 5.73 17.18 2.39
C TRP A 119 4.72 18.11 3.05
N GLN A 120 4.06 18.98 2.28
CA GLN A 120 3.02 19.87 2.79
C GLN A 120 1.88 19.07 3.45
N ARG A 121 1.35 18.06 2.76
CA ARG A 121 0.29 17.18 3.28
C ARG A 121 0.71 16.45 4.56
N LEU A 122 1.97 16.02 4.64
CA LEU A 122 2.49 15.37 5.84
C LEU A 122 2.52 16.33 7.04
N GLN A 123 2.93 17.58 6.83
CA GLN A 123 2.92 18.61 7.88
C GLN A 123 1.50 18.86 8.39
N ASP A 124 0.53 19.03 7.48
CA ASP A 124 -0.88 19.24 7.85
C ASP A 124 -1.42 18.07 8.66
N ARG A 125 -1.15 16.83 8.23
CA ARG A 125 -1.55 15.61 8.95
C ARG A 125 -0.91 15.52 10.34
N ASN A 126 0.38 15.83 10.45
CA ASN A 126 1.10 15.81 11.73
C ASN A 126 0.51 16.83 12.72
N ALA A 127 0.09 18.00 12.23
CA ALA A 127 -0.56 19.03 13.02
C ALA A 127 -1.96 18.61 13.52
N ARG A 128 -2.74 17.88 12.70
CA ARG A 128 -4.07 17.37 13.07
C ARG A 128 -4.04 16.17 14.02
N GLY A 129 -2.93 15.42 14.06
CA GLY A 129 -2.79 14.26 14.94
C GLY A 129 -3.56 13.01 14.48
N GLU A 130 -3.98 12.97 13.22
CA GLU A 130 -4.83 11.92 12.63
C GLU A 130 -4.10 10.59 12.38
N HIS A 131 -2.78 10.52 12.58
CA HIS A 131 -1.98 9.33 12.31
C HIS A 131 -1.11 8.95 13.52
N PRO A 132 -0.97 7.64 13.84
CA PRO A 132 -0.14 7.19 14.96
C PRO A 132 1.33 7.56 14.79
N PHE A 133 1.76 7.80 13.56
CA PHE A 133 3.13 8.19 13.22
C PHE A 133 3.18 9.64 12.80
N LYS A 134 4.12 10.40 13.39
CA LYS A 134 4.44 11.79 13.02
C LYS A 134 5.88 11.90 12.49
N PRO A 135 6.15 11.49 11.24
CA PRO A 135 7.49 11.53 10.69
C PRO A 135 8.05 12.96 10.65
N SER A 136 9.29 13.11 11.10
CA SER A 136 10.10 14.33 10.95
C SER A 136 10.52 14.56 9.49
N ARG A 137 11.06 15.75 9.18
CA ARG A 137 11.63 16.05 7.85
C ARG A 137 12.73 15.06 7.46
N ALA A 138 13.61 14.73 8.39
CA ALA A 138 14.69 13.77 8.15
C ALA A 138 14.14 12.37 7.80
N GLN A 139 13.14 11.90 8.55
CA GLN A 139 12.48 10.62 8.26
C GLN A 139 11.73 10.65 6.93
N PHE A 140 11.04 11.75 6.59
CA PHE A 140 10.39 11.92 5.29
C PHE A 140 11.40 11.76 4.15
N THR A 141 12.53 12.49 4.21
CA THR A 141 13.58 12.40 3.19
C THR A 141 14.15 10.98 3.10
N GLN A 142 14.43 10.34 4.24
CA GLN A 142 14.91 8.96 4.27
C GLN A 142 13.91 7.98 3.63
N ILE A 143 12.62 8.11 3.92
CA ILE A 143 11.58 7.25 3.34
C ILE A 143 11.45 7.49 1.83
N CYS A 144 11.55 8.74 1.38
CA CYS A 144 11.53 9.08 -0.05
C CYS A 144 12.72 8.50 -0.81
N GLN A 145 13.89 8.32 -0.19
CA GLN A 145 15.05 7.66 -0.84
C GLN A 145 14.79 6.20 -1.20
N HIS A 146 13.88 5.53 -0.48
CA HIS A 146 13.49 4.15 -0.79
C HIS A 146 12.39 4.06 -1.85
N TYR A 147 11.80 5.20 -2.26
CA TYR A 147 10.78 5.19 -3.30
C TYR A 147 11.40 4.98 -4.68
N THR A 148 10.94 3.96 -5.38
CA THR A 148 11.25 3.72 -6.80
C THR A 148 9.95 3.64 -7.58
N PRO A 149 9.74 4.46 -8.63
CA PRO A 149 8.54 4.37 -9.46
C PRO A 149 8.45 2.99 -10.13
N PRO A 150 7.23 2.50 -10.44
CA PRO A 150 7.05 1.23 -11.14
C PRO A 150 7.73 1.27 -12.52
N GLN A 151 8.42 0.19 -12.88
CA GLN A 151 9.11 0.03 -14.16
C GLN A 151 8.34 -0.92 -15.09
N ALA A 152 8.61 -0.82 -16.40
CA ALA A 152 7.93 -1.63 -17.41
C ALA A 152 8.20 -3.13 -17.24
N GLU A 153 9.41 -3.50 -16.83
CA GLU A 153 9.86 -4.88 -16.59
C GLU A 153 9.12 -5.54 -15.44
N GLU A 154 8.50 -4.73 -14.57
CA GLU A 154 7.63 -5.28 -13.55
C GLU A 154 6.36 -5.84 -14.21
N GLY A 155 5.83 -5.26 -15.28
CA GLY A 155 4.66 -5.84 -15.98
C GLY A 155 3.33 -5.64 -15.26
N PHE A 156 3.17 -4.55 -14.51
CA PHE A 156 1.85 -4.14 -13.99
C PHE A 156 1.02 -3.48 -15.10
N ALA A 157 -0.30 -3.71 -15.08
CA ALA A 157 -1.22 -2.72 -15.61
C ALA A 157 -1.22 -1.51 -14.68
N ILE A 158 -1.00 -0.30 -15.21
CA ILE A 158 -0.84 0.92 -14.40
C ILE A 158 -1.97 1.90 -14.72
N HIS A 159 -2.64 2.40 -13.67
CA HIS A 159 -3.53 3.54 -13.73
C HIS A 159 -2.91 4.72 -12.97
N ILE A 160 -2.70 5.84 -13.65
CA ILE A 160 -2.04 7.02 -13.07
C ILE A 160 -3.09 8.00 -12.54
N HIS A 161 -2.96 8.35 -11.27
CA HIS A 161 -3.75 9.40 -10.62
C HIS A 161 -2.91 10.66 -10.51
N LYS A 162 -3.41 11.76 -11.04
CA LYS A 162 -2.82 13.09 -10.85
C LYS A 162 -3.54 13.80 -9.71
N PRO A 163 -2.83 14.56 -8.85
CA PRO A 163 -3.48 15.44 -7.90
C PRO A 163 -4.36 16.46 -8.65
N GLU A 164 -5.55 16.71 -8.12
CA GLU A 164 -6.35 17.89 -8.45
C GLU A 164 -5.66 19.17 -7.99
#